data_AF-A0ABD6F1X0-F1
#
_entry.id   AF-A0ABD6F1X0-F1
#
_cell.length_a   1.000
_cell.length_b   1.000
_cell.length_c   1.000
_cell.angle_alpha   90.00
_cell.angle_beta   90.00
_cell.angle_gamma   90.00
#
_symmetry.space_group_name_H-M   'P 1'
#
loop_
_entity.id
_entity.type
_entity.pdbx_description
1 polymer ?
#
loop_
_entity_poly.entity_id
_entity_poly.type
_entity_poly.pdbx_seq_one_letter_code
_entity_poly.pdbx_strand_id
1 'polypeptide(L)'
;MITASSHSSYVGVGTENQSMKVNGNVASNILDSDDDADEYHDSFSNIDDDLTYPISSHRDDRVPLIPAEFSTVPEALHNFITVFESRYGGLHPPFARVPLQNAIRDAFEQQGHPIMERRPLAVYLHNDMSVACNIFAQEVICSDLVTSLLKEQFVTWPWDMTQHDNRQKLFEWLDMLNLHDLRSMLERMDPARYPLLVVLIRDKGVMQVADISWGNYSKEQVVEKLVNGLDMHQRIKLTEAAEERERIERENVRREQAEEYQRSLAADKAKQEEQERIRNEQR
;
A
#
# COMPACT_ATOMS: atom_id res chain seq x y z
N MET A 1 -23.89 55.30 28.37
CA MET A 1 -25.24 55.87 28.21
C MET A 1 -25.69 55.61 26.78
N ILE A 2 -26.83 54.90 26.62
CA ILE A 2 -27.74 54.86 25.44
C ILE A 2 -27.19 54.08 24.21
N THR A 3 -27.44 52.76 24.06
CA THR A 3 -28.57 52.06 23.36
C THR A 3 -28.66 52.38 21.85
N ALA A 4 -28.81 51.43 20.90
CA ALA A 4 -29.82 50.38 20.86
C ALA A 4 -29.53 49.25 19.84
N SER A 5 -30.13 48.09 20.13
CA SER A 5 -30.30 46.89 19.30
C SER A 5 -31.27 47.09 18.13
N SER A 6 -31.24 46.19 17.16
CA SER A 6 -32.41 45.86 16.33
C SER A 6 -32.41 44.37 15.97
N HIS A 7 -33.25 43.63 16.71
CA HIS A 7 -33.86 42.36 16.30
C HIS A 7 -35.02 42.67 15.34
N SER A 8 -35.23 41.83 14.33
CA SER A 8 -36.52 41.75 13.64
C SER A 8 -36.93 40.30 13.48
N SER A 9 -38.07 40.00 14.07
CA SER A 9 -38.80 38.74 14.06
C SER A 9 -40.15 39.00 13.39
N TYR A 10 -40.58 38.13 12.47
CA TYR A 10 -41.99 38.05 12.11
C TYR A 10 -42.42 36.58 11.88
N VAL A 11 -43.36 36.17 12.73
CA VAL A 11 -44.32 35.06 12.69
C VAL A 11 -45.29 35.31 11.51
N GLY A 12 -45.94 34.41 10.78
CA GLY A 12 -46.41 33.03 10.92
C GLY A 12 -47.64 32.89 9.98
N VAL A 13 -48.45 31.84 10.15
CA VAL A 13 -49.65 31.42 9.37
C VAL A 13 -49.27 30.45 8.23
N GLY A 14 -49.65 29.16 8.19
CA GLY A 14 -50.71 28.42 8.88
C GLY A 14 -51.77 28.01 7.86
N THR A 15 -51.87 26.71 7.51
CA THR A 15 -53.12 26.06 7.10
C THR A 15 -52.95 24.54 7.09
N GLU A 16 -53.70 23.90 7.98
CA GLU A 16 -54.00 22.48 8.03
C GLU A 16 -54.89 22.07 6.84
N ASN A 17 -54.84 20.79 6.45
CA ASN A 17 -56.01 20.15 5.85
C ASN A 17 -56.14 18.69 6.28
N GLN A 18 -57.40 18.33 6.51
CA GLN A 18 -57.94 17.20 7.25
C GLN A 18 -57.96 15.86 6.49
N SER A 19 -57.69 14.80 7.24
CA SER A 19 -58.53 13.61 7.48
C SER A 19 -59.66 13.25 6.49
N MET A 20 -59.60 12.03 5.95
CA MET A 20 -60.80 11.18 5.80
C MET A 20 -60.45 9.72 6.13
N LYS A 21 -61.08 9.20 7.19
CA LYS A 21 -61.31 7.78 7.44
C LYS A 21 -62.72 7.43 6.98
N VAL A 22 -62.90 6.30 6.29
CA VAL A 22 -64.20 5.62 6.19
C VAL A 22 -63.98 4.13 6.51
N ASN A 23 -64.69 3.65 7.52
CA ASN A 23 -64.83 2.25 7.92
C ASN A 23 -65.92 1.55 7.10
N GLY A 24 -65.85 0.21 6.97
CA GLY A 24 -67.04 -0.61 6.71
C GLY A 24 -66.76 -2.04 6.21
N ASN A 25 -66.79 -3.02 7.13
CA ASN A 25 -66.91 -4.46 6.86
C ASN A 25 -68.21 -4.81 6.10
N VAL A 26 -68.19 -5.81 5.20
CA VAL A 26 -69.13 -6.97 5.12
C VAL A 26 -68.49 -8.08 4.23
N ALA A 27 -68.77 -9.34 4.60
CA ALA A 27 -68.21 -10.59 4.11
C ALA A 27 -68.79 -11.18 2.80
N SER A 28 -68.16 -12.29 2.38
CA SER A 28 -68.61 -13.46 1.59
C SER A 28 -68.76 -13.39 0.06
N ASN A 29 -67.91 -14.13 -0.66
CA ASN A 29 -68.23 -15.27 -1.54
C ASN A 29 -66.97 -15.62 -2.38
N ILE A 30 -66.29 -16.75 -2.13
CA ILE A 30 -66.45 -18.05 -2.82
C ILE A 30 -66.42 -17.92 -4.35
N LEU A 31 -65.27 -18.23 -4.95
CA LEU A 31 -65.13 -18.83 -6.27
C LEU A 31 -63.89 -19.76 -6.22
N ASP A 32 -64.14 -21.02 -5.84
CA ASP A 32 -63.30 -22.16 -6.17
C ASP A 32 -63.58 -22.46 -7.65
N SER A 33 -62.54 -22.48 -8.48
CA SER A 33 -62.66 -22.90 -9.88
C SER A 33 -61.54 -23.89 -10.15
N ASP A 34 -61.96 -25.15 -10.24
CA ASP A 34 -61.21 -26.26 -10.79
C ASP A 34 -60.64 -25.89 -12.17
N ASP A 35 -59.35 -26.14 -12.37
CA ASP A 35 -58.77 -26.20 -13.71
C ASP A 35 -57.83 -27.41 -13.78
N ASP A 36 -58.37 -28.48 -14.37
CA ASP A 36 -57.68 -29.65 -14.86
C ASP A 36 -56.86 -29.26 -16.10
N ALA A 37 -55.53 -29.38 -16.06
CA ALA A 37 -54.74 -29.54 -17.29
C ALA A 37 -53.31 -30.07 -17.03
N ASP A 38 -53.11 -31.30 -17.49
CA ASP A 38 -51.95 -31.78 -18.25
C ASP A 38 -50.59 -31.97 -17.57
N GLU A 39 -50.41 -33.24 -17.17
CA GLU A 39 -49.17 -33.98 -16.99
C GLU A 39 -48.36 -34.03 -18.30
N TYR A 40 -47.48 -33.05 -18.53
CA TYR A 40 -46.45 -33.12 -19.57
C TYR A 40 -45.17 -33.75 -19.01
N HIS A 41 -45.09 -35.07 -19.18
CA HIS A 41 -43.85 -35.82 -19.14
C HIS A 41 -43.11 -35.56 -20.46
N ASP A 42 -42.09 -34.69 -20.47
CA ASP A 42 -41.18 -34.61 -21.61
C ASP A 42 -39.72 -34.87 -21.23
N SER A 43 -39.21 -35.91 -21.89
CA SER A 43 -37.90 -36.48 -21.75
C SER A 43 -36.99 -35.79 -22.76
N PHE A 44 -36.25 -34.78 -22.31
CA PHE A 44 -35.09 -34.31 -23.06
C PHE A 44 -33.82 -34.80 -22.39
N SER A 45 -33.53 -36.06 -22.71
CA SER A 45 -32.17 -36.58 -22.70
C SER A 45 -31.36 -35.90 -23.82
N ASN A 46 -30.11 -35.56 -23.49
CA ASN A 46 -29.01 -35.17 -24.37
C ASN A 46 -29.07 -33.77 -25.00
N ILE A 47 -28.53 -32.80 -24.28
CA ILE A 47 -27.70 -31.76 -24.89
C ILE A 47 -26.29 -31.95 -24.34
N ASP A 48 -25.41 -32.44 -25.20
CA ASP A 48 -23.97 -32.32 -25.06
C ASP A 48 -23.63 -30.84 -24.90
N ASP A 49 -23.29 -30.42 -23.68
CA ASP A 49 -22.58 -29.17 -23.45
C ASP A 49 -21.27 -29.52 -22.73
N ASP A 50 -20.31 -29.93 -23.56
CA ASP A 50 -18.88 -30.01 -23.25
C ASP A 50 -18.34 -28.60 -22.98
N LEU A 51 -18.76 -28.03 -21.85
CA LEU A 51 -18.14 -26.89 -21.21
C LEU A 51 -17.72 -27.32 -19.80
N THR A 52 -16.80 -28.29 -19.75
CA THR A 52 -15.90 -28.41 -18.61
C THR A 52 -15.06 -27.14 -18.52
N TYR A 53 -15.60 -26.12 -17.85
CA TYR A 53 -14.75 -25.21 -17.10
C TYR A 53 -13.86 -26.10 -16.22
N PRO A 54 -12.52 -25.92 -16.25
CA PRO A 54 -11.67 -26.66 -15.36
C PRO A 54 -12.08 -26.25 -13.95
N ILE A 55 -12.85 -27.09 -13.26
CA ILE A 55 -12.97 -27.05 -11.82
C ILE A 55 -11.53 -27.21 -11.36
N SER A 56 -10.93 -26.08 -10.98
CA SER A 56 -9.58 -25.99 -10.47
C SER A 56 -9.42 -27.13 -9.47
N SER A 57 -8.61 -28.12 -9.86
CA SER A 57 -8.18 -29.23 -9.03
C SER A 57 -7.99 -28.70 -7.61
N HIS A 58 -8.69 -29.26 -6.63
CA HIS A 58 -8.63 -28.88 -5.21
C HIS A 58 -7.19 -28.52 -4.82
N ARG A 59 -6.84 -27.23 -4.95
CA ARG A 59 -5.62 -26.67 -4.41
C ARG A 59 -5.84 -26.73 -2.91
N ASP A 60 -4.88 -27.26 -2.18
CA ASP A 60 -5.02 -27.45 -0.74
C ASP A 60 -4.98 -26.08 -0.06
N ASP A 61 -6.09 -25.35 -0.14
CA ASP A 61 -6.33 -24.03 0.45
C ASP A 61 -6.22 -24.06 1.99
N ARG A 62 -5.90 -25.23 2.57
CA ARG A 62 -5.70 -25.44 4.01
C ARG A 62 -4.24 -25.27 4.43
N VAL A 63 -3.27 -25.33 3.52
CA VAL A 63 -1.84 -25.18 3.88
C VAL A 63 -1.53 -23.70 4.06
N PRO A 64 -1.25 -23.19 5.27
CA PRO A 64 -1.03 -21.76 5.49
C PRO A 64 0.11 -21.22 4.62
N LEU A 65 -0.01 -19.96 4.18
CA LEU A 65 1.04 -19.30 3.40
C LEU A 65 2.32 -19.17 4.22
N ILE A 66 2.23 -18.87 5.52
CA ILE A 66 3.37 -18.93 6.45
C ILE A 66 3.01 -19.83 7.63
N PRO A 67 3.77 -20.93 7.87
CA PRO A 67 3.58 -21.77 9.04
C PRO A 67 3.83 -20.97 10.34
N ALA A 68 3.20 -21.37 11.44
CA ALA A 68 3.42 -20.71 12.73
C ALA A 68 4.89 -20.81 13.21
N GLU A 69 5.54 -21.93 12.89
CA GLU A 69 6.93 -22.20 13.22
C GLU A 69 7.79 -22.17 11.95
N PHE A 70 8.83 -21.33 11.97
CA PHE A 70 9.86 -21.25 10.94
C PHE A 70 11.18 -20.86 11.60
N SER A 71 12.31 -21.29 11.03
CA SER A 71 13.63 -21.01 11.60
C SER A 71 14.07 -19.58 11.28
N THR A 72 13.75 -19.10 10.07
CA THR A 72 14.15 -17.77 9.61
C THR A 72 13.06 -17.08 8.80
N VAL A 73 13.05 -15.74 8.79
CA VAL A 73 12.10 -14.95 8.00
C VAL A 73 12.22 -15.23 6.48
N PRO A 74 13.42 -15.37 5.87
CA PRO A 74 13.53 -15.77 4.47
C PRO A 74 12.90 -17.13 4.14
N GLU A 75 13.02 -18.11 5.05
CA GLU A 75 12.35 -19.41 4.92
C GLU A 75 10.82 -19.25 4.93
N ALA A 76 10.29 -18.46 5.87
CA ALA A 76 8.86 -18.13 5.94
C ALA A 76 8.36 -17.49 4.64
N LEU A 77 9.10 -16.52 4.11
CA LEU A 77 8.77 -15.83 2.86
C LEU A 77 8.91 -16.75 1.64
N HIS A 78 9.85 -17.68 1.66
CA HIS A 78 9.93 -18.70 0.63
C HIS A 78 8.69 -19.60 0.64
N ASN A 79 8.23 -20.05 1.81
CA ASN A 79 6.99 -20.82 1.93
C ASN A 79 5.78 -20.01 1.44
N PHE A 80 5.70 -18.73 1.81
CA PHE A 80 4.65 -17.83 1.32
C PHE A 80 4.56 -17.88 -0.20
N ILE A 81 5.68 -17.66 -0.89
CA ILE A 81 5.70 -17.61 -2.36
C ILE A 81 5.35 -18.96 -2.96
N THR A 82 5.94 -20.05 -2.47
CA THR A 82 5.68 -21.41 -2.99
C THR A 82 4.21 -21.80 -2.86
N VAL A 83 3.59 -21.54 -1.70
CA VAL A 83 2.18 -21.85 -1.47
C VAL A 83 1.29 -20.88 -2.26
N PHE A 84 1.64 -19.60 -2.32
CA PHE A 84 0.92 -18.60 -3.12
C PHE A 84 0.89 -18.98 -4.60
N GLU A 85 2.04 -19.35 -5.18
CA GLU A 85 2.17 -19.82 -6.56
C GLU A 85 1.34 -21.08 -6.80
N SER A 86 1.36 -22.03 -5.85
CA SER A 86 0.53 -23.24 -5.93
C SER A 86 -0.97 -22.93 -5.88
N ARG A 87 -1.39 -21.92 -5.11
CA ARG A 87 -2.80 -21.53 -4.90
C ARG A 87 -3.36 -20.63 -5.99
N TYR A 88 -2.59 -19.68 -6.49
CA TYR A 88 -3.06 -18.63 -7.40
C TYR A 88 -2.39 -18.65 -8.77
N GLY A 89 -1.27 -19.36 -8.92
CA GLY A 89 -0.50 -19.46 -10.17
C GLY A 89 0.79 -18.64 -10.14
N GLY A 90 1.63 -18.83 -11.16
CA GLY A 90 2.96 -18.20 -11.24
C GLY A 90 3.00 -16.75 -11.71
N LEU A 91 1.85 -16.16 -12.07
CA LEU A 91 1.74 -14.76 -12.46
C LEU A 91 1.46 -13.90 -11.21
N HIS A 92 2.50 -13.38 -10.58
CA HIS A 92 2.36 -12.54 -9.39
C HIS A 92 3.53 -11.53 -9.31
N PRO A 93 3.41 -10.44 -8.53
CA PRO A 93 4.52 -9.50 -8.34
C PRO A 93 5.72 -10.19 -7.72
N PRO A 94 6.96 -9.75 -8.03
CA PRO A 94 8.16 -10.31 -7.43
C PRO A 94 8.20 -10.01 -5.93
N PHE A 95 7.81 -10.99 -5.14
CA PHE A 95 7.84 -10.90 -3.68
C PHE A 95 9.27 -11.00 -3.15
N ALA A 96 9.68 -10.02 -2.36
CA ALA A 96 10.97 -9.98 -1.70
C ALA A 96 11.09 -11.10 -0.65
N ARG A 97 12.17 -11.89 -0.73
CA ARG A 97 12.47 -13.01 0.18
C ARG A 97 13.45 -12.63 1.30
N VAL A 98 13.47 -11.35 1.64
CA VAL A 98 14.36 -10.78 2.65
C VAL A 98 13.54 -10.26 3.83
N PRO A 99 14.12 -10.17 5.04
CA PRO A 99 13.44 -9.53 6.17
C PRO A 99 12.96 -8.12 5.84
N LEU A 100 11.86 -7.67 6.46
CA LEU A 100 11.23 -6.37 6.16
C LEU A 100 12.23 -5.19 6.20
N GLN A 101 13.15 -5.18 7.17
CA GLN A 101 14.21 -4.16 7.26
C GLN A 101 15.11 -4.11 6.02
N ASN A 102 15.44 -5.27 5.45
CA ASN A 102 16.22 -5.34 4.23
C ASN A 102 15.40 -4.90 3.02
N ALA A 103 14.10 -5.24 2.95
CA ALA A 103 13.22 -4.75 1.89
C ALA A 103 13.07 -3.21 1.92
N ILE A 104 13.03 -2.61 3.12
CA ILE A 104 13.05 -1.16 3.31
C ILE A 104 14.37 -0.56 2.83
N ARG A 105 15.50 -1.19 3.16
CA ARG A 105 16.82 -0.76 2.65
C ARG A 105 16.85 -0.82 1.12
N ASP A 106 16.34 -1.90 0.53
CA ASP A 106 16.30 -2.07 -0.92
C ASP A 106 15.34 -1.08 -1.60
N ALA A 107 14.29 -0.62 -0.90
CA ALA A 107 13.35 0.38 -1.38
C ALA A 107 13.92 1.81 -1.29
N PHE A 108 14.53 2.19 -0.16
CA PHE A 108 14.83 3.58 0.19
C PHE A 108 16.31 3.91 0.41
N GLU A 109 17.17 2.93 0.67
CA GLU A 109 18.53 3.16 1.20
C GLU A 109 19.64 2.51 0.37
N GLN A 110 19.39 2.18 -0.89
CA GLN A 110 20.40 1.58 -1.76
C GLN A 110 21.64 2.49 -1.85
N GLN A 111 22.66 2.19 -1.05
CA GLN A 111 23.87 2.99 -0.98
C GLN A 111 24.60 2.95 -2.31
N GLY A 112 25.00 4.12 -2.79
CA GLY A 112 25.64 4.26 -4.11
C GLY A 112 24.66 4.31 -5.29
N HIS A 113 23.35 4.11 -5.07
CA HIS A 113 22.35 4.30 -6.11
C HIS A 113 21.77 5.71 -6.08
N PRO A 114 21.52 6.33 -7.25
CA PRO A 114 20.84 7.62 -7.33
C PRO A 114 19.49 7.60 -6.61
N ILE A 115 19.13 8.72 -5.99
CA ILE A 115 17.78 8.93 -5.39
C ILE A 115 16.68 8.59 -6.40
N MET A 116 16.93 8.81 -7.70
CA MET A 116 16.01 8.51 -8.80
C MET A 116 15.75 7.02 -9.03
N GLU A 117 16.55 6.10 -8.49
CA GLU A 117 16.33 4.65 -8.60
C GLU A 117 15.53 4.09 -7.42
N ARG A 118 15.36 4.86 -6.34
CA ARG A 118 14.56 4.44 -5.17
C ARG A 118 13.11 4.21 -5.55
N ARG A 119 12.50 3.18 -4.98
CA ARG A 119 11.12 2.76 -5.25
C ARG A 119 10.30 2.72 -3.95
N PRO A 120 9.01 3.08 -3.97
CA PRO A 120 8.14 2.86 -2.82
C PRO A 120 8.04 1.36 -2.48
N LEU A 121 7.66 1.07 -1.23
CA LEU A 121 7.49 -0.29 -0.74
C LEU A 121 5.99 -0.63 -0.70
N ALA A 122 5.59 -1.68 -1.40
CA ALA A 122 4.24 -2.25 -1.32
C ALA A 122 4.25 -3.46 -0.39
N VAL A 123 3.52 -3.38 0.72
CA VAL A 123 3.38 -4.46 1.70
C VAL A 123 2.06 -5.19 1.47
N TYR A 124 2.12 -6.45 1.04
CA TYR A 124 0.94 -7.29 0.83
C TYR A 124 0.67 -8.12 2.09
N LEU A 125 -0.44 -7.86 2.76
CA LEU A 125 -0.86 -8.59 3.96
C LEU A 125 -2.02 -9.52 3.63
N HIS A 126 -1.78 -10.82 3.76
CA HIS A 126 -2.75 -11.87 3.49
C HIS A 126 -3.39 -12.37 4.79
N ASN A 127 -4.63 -12.85 4.75
CA ASN A 127 -5.23 -13.58 5.87
C ASN A 127 -6.28 -14.57 5.37
N ASP A 128 -6.02 -15.87 5.46
CA ASP A 128 -6.88 -16.93 4.93
C ASP A 128 -8.30 -16.93 5.55
N MET A 129 -8.49 -16.25 6.69
CA MET A 129 -9.82 -16.09 7.30
C MET A 129 -10.75 -15.17 6.50
N SER A 130 -10.22 -14.37 5.57
CA SER A 130 -11.03 -13.50 4.71
C SER A 130 -11.43 -14.20 3.43
N VAL A 131 -12.74 -14.20 3.15
CA VAL A 131 -13.31 -14.71 1.88
C VAL A 131 -12.81 -13.93 0.65
N ALA A 132 -12.39 -12.68 0.82
CA ALA A 132 -11.92 -11.84 -0.28
C ALA A 132 -10.49 -12.18 -0.72
N CYS A 133 -9.71 -12.91 0.08
CA CYS A 133 -8.31 -13.23 -0.20
C CYS A 133 -8.10 -13.96 -1.52
N ASN A 134 -8.94 -14.94 -1.82
CA ASN A 134 -8.79 -15.73 -3.04
C ASN A 134 -9.04 -14.89 -4.29
N ILE A 135 -10.16 -14.15 -4.31
CA ILE A 135 -10.53 -13.30 -5.44
C ILE A 135 -9.51 -12.16 -5.60
N PHE A 136 -9.11 -11.51 -4.51
CA PHE A 136 -8.15 -10.43 -4.58
C PHE A 136 -6.75 -10.92 -5.00
N ALA A 137 -6.29 -12.06 -4.50
CA ALA A 137 -5.02 -12.62 -4.95
C ALA A 137 -5.06 -12.93 -6.46
N GLN A 138 -6.10 -13.63 -6.92
CA GLN A 138 -6.19 -14.12 -8.30
C GLN A 138 -6.56 -13.03 -9.32
N GLU A 139 -7.58 -12.22 -9.05
CA GLU A 139 -8.14 -11.27 -10.02
C GLU A 139 -7.49 -9.88 -9.94
N VAL A 140 -6.89 -9.54 -8.80
CA VAL A 140 -6.30 -8.22 -8.56
C VAL A 140 -4.78 -8.31 -8.57
N ILE A 141 -4.16 -8.98 -7.60
CA ILE A 141 -2.69 -9.05 -7.47
C ILE A 141 -2.07 -9.75 -8.67
N CYS A 142 -2.61 -10.90 -9.08
CA CYS A 142 -2.11 -11.68 -10.21
C CYS A 142 -2.55 -11.13 -11.58
N SER A 143 -3.28 -10.01 -11.63
CA SER A 143 -3.58 -9.37 -12.91
C SER A 143 -2.32 -8.80 -13.55
N ASP A 144 -2.22 -8.87 -14.89
CA ASP A 144 -1.07 -8.34 -15.64
C ASP A 144 -0.78 -6.88 -15.30
N LEU A 145 -1.83 -6.07 -15.14
CA LEU A 145 -1.72 -4.64 -14.87
C LEU A 145 -1.09 -4.37 -13.51
N VAL A 146 -1.60 -4.99 -12.45
CA VAL A 146 -1.10 -4.79 -11.08
C VAL A 146 0.27 -5.44 -10.91
N THR A 147 0.46 -6.67 -11.41
CA THR A 147 1.75 -7.38 -11.34
C THR A 147 2.85 -6.60 -12.05
N SER A 148 2.59 -6.09 -13.27
CA SER A 148 3.60 -5.32 -14.01
C SER A 148 3.95 -4.01 -13.30
N LEU A 149 2.95 -3.28 -12.80
CA LEU A 149 3.17 -2.04 -12.06
C LEU A 149 4.00 -2.27 -10.79
N LEU A 150 3.65 -3.28 -9.99
CA LEU A 150 4.38 -3.65 -8.77
C LEU A 150 5.81 -4.12 -9.09
N LYS A 151 5.99 -4.91 -10.15
CA LYS A 151 7.30 -5.41 -10.58
C LYS A 151 8.25 -4.28 -10.97
N GLU A 152 7.76 -3.30 -11.70
CA GLU A 152 8.59 -2.22 -12.25
C GLU A 152 8.81 -1.11 -11.21
N GLN A 153 7.74 -0.67 -10.56
CA GLN A 153 7.76 0.58 -9.79
C GLN A 153 7.87 0.38 -8.27
N PHE A 154 7.72 -0.84 -7.75
CA PHE A 154 7.72 -1.09 -6.31
C PHE A 154 8.74 -2.14 -5.89
N VAL A 155 9.17 -2.06 -4.63
CA VAL A 155 9.62 -3.25 -3.91
C VAL A 155 8.36 -3.86 -3.29
N THR A 156 8.07 -5.15 -3.55
CA THR A 156 6.87 -5.80 -3.00
C THR A 156 7.27 -6.80 -1.93
N TRP A 157 6.71 -6.67 -0.72
CA TRP A 157 7.03 -7.54 0.42
C TRP A 157 5.75 -8.18 0.97
N PRO A 158 5.65 -9.52 1.01
CA PRO A 158 4.45 -10.20 1.50
C PRO A 158 4.54 -10.59 2.98
N TRP A 159 3.37 -10.74 3.63
CA TRP A 159 3.26 -11.36 4.93
C TRP A 159 1.88 -12.01 5.14
N ASP A 160 1.86 -13.13 5.86
CA ASP A 160 0.63 -13.84 6.23
C ASP A 160 0.23 -13.53 7.67
N MET A 161 -0.93 -12.88 7.83
CA MET A 161 -1.53 -12.44 9.09
C MET A 161 -2.49 -13.47 9.70
N THR A 162 -2.65 -14.64 9.09
CA THR A 162 -3.60 -15.67 9.52
C THR A 162 -3.28 -16.16 10.93
N GLN A 163 -2.02 -16.50 11.18
CA GLN A 163 -1.57 -17.02 12.48
C GLN A 163 -1.27 -15.90 13.48
N HIS A 164 -1.57 -16.12 14.76
CA HIS A 164 -1.35 -15.14 15.82
C HIS A 164 0.12 -14.69 15.91
N ASP A 165 1.05 -15.64 15.89
CA ASP A 165 2.48 -15.35 16.06
C ASP A 165 3.05 -14.54 14.89
N ASN A 166 2.54 -14.75 13.68
CA ASN A 166 2.91 -13.95 12.52
C ASN A 166 2.42 -12.51 12.67
N ARG A 167 1.22 -12.29 13.23
CA ARG A 167 0.71 -10.93 13.52
C ARG A 167 1.57 -10.21 14.56
N GLN A 168 1.92 -10.89 15.66
CA GLN A 168 2.77 -10.31 16.70
C GLN A 168 4.14 -9.91 16.14
N LYS A 169 4.77 -10.78 15.34
CA LYS A 169 6.04 -10.46 14.66
C LYS A 169 5.92 -9.23 13.76
N LEU A 170 4.83 -9.11 12.99
CA LEU A 170 4.62 -7.91 12.17
C LEU A 170 4.46 -6.66 13.05
N PHE A 171 3.70 -6.73 14.15
CA PHE A 171 3.50 -5.59 15.04
C PHE A 171 4.81 -5.13 15.69
N GLU A 172 5.67 -6.06 16.11
CA GLU A 172 7.03 -5.74 16.59
C GLU A 172 7.85 -5.00 15.52
N TRP A 173 7.78 -5.45 14.26
CA TRP A 173 8.48 -4.78 13.16
C TRP A 173 7.92 -3.38 12.88
N LEU A 174 6.59 -3.21 12.90
CA LEU A 174 5.96 -1.91 12.72
C LEU A 174 6.33 -0.94 13.84
N ASP A 175 6.40 -1.41 15.09
CA ASP A 175 6.83 -0.60 16.23
C ASP A 175 8.30 -0.15 16.09
N MET A 176 9.20 -1.05 15.67
CA MET A 176 10.60 -0.67 15.37
C MET A 176 10.75 0.34 14.23
N LEU A 177 9.79 0.38 13.31
CA LEU A 177 9.76 1.30 12.17
C LEU A 177 9.02 2.61 12.47
N ASN A 178 8.55 2.82 13.71
CA ASN A 178 7.71 3.94 14.12
C ASN A 178 6.38 4.05 13.33
N LEU A 179 5.85 2.93 12.83
CA LEU A 179 4.57 2.85 12.12
C LEU A 179 3.40 2.52 13.07
N HIS A 180 3.35 3.20 14.23
CA HIS A 180 2.42 2.90 15.32
C HIS A 180 0.94 3.08 14.91
N ASP A 181 0.64 4.03 14.03
CA ASP A 181 -0.72 4.26 13.53
C ASP A 181 -1.20 3.09 12.66
N LEU A 182 -0.33 2.59 11.79
CA LEU A 182 -0.61 1.41 10.96
C LEU A 182 -0.79 0.18 11.84
N ARG A 183 0.12 -0.05 12.79
CA ARG A 183 0.01 -1.17 13.75
C ARG A 183 -1.32 -1.12 14.52
N SER A 184 -1.65 0.05 15.08
CA SER A 184 -2.90 0.29 15.80
C SER A 184 -4.14 0.05 14.94
N MET A 185 -4.09 0.46 13.67
CA MET A 185 -5.17 0.23 12.72
C MET A 185 -5.34 -1.27 12.42
N LEU A 186 -4.24 -1.99 12.17
CA LEU A 186 -4.26 -3.42 11.88
C LEU A 186 -4.74 -4.25 13.09
N GLU A 187 -4.38 -3.85 14.31
CA GLU A 187 -4.78 -4.54 15.54
C GLU A 187 -6.28 -4.46 15.82
N ARG A 188 -6.93 -3.32 15.51
CA ARG A 188 -8.37 -3.12 15.69
C ARG A 188 -9.21 -3.54 14.48
N MET A 189 -8.57 -3.98 13.42
CA MET A 189 -9.24 -4.26 12.16
C MET A 189 -9.94 -5.61 12.18
N ASP A 190 -11.15 -5.65 11.62
CA ASP A 190 -11.86 -6.90 11.34
C ASP A 190 -11.07 -7.75 10.31
N PRO A 191 -10.75 -9.03 10.63
CA PRO A 191 -10.13 -9.96 9.70
C PRO A 191 -10.83 -10.08 8.34
N ALA A 192 -12.14 -9.82 8.24
CA ALA A 192 -12.87 -9.84 6.97
C ALA A 192 -12.42 -8.76 5.97
N ARG A 193 -11.67 -7.73 6.41
CA ARG A 193 -11.16 -6.67 5.53
C ARG A 193 -9.87 -7.01 4.80
N TYR A 194 -9.22 -8.12 5.16
CA TYR A 194 -8.07 -8.63 4.41
C TYR A 194 -8.50 -9.13 3.01
N PRO A 195 -7.56 -9.24 2.06
CA PRO A 195 -6.15 -8.86 2.17
C PRO A 195 -5.95 -7.35 2.05
N LEU A 196 -4.76 -6.87 2.38
CA LEU A 196 -4.38 -5.46 2.23
C LEU A 196 -3.17 -5.32 1.33
N LEU A 197 -3.11 -4.22 0.58
CA LEU A 197 -1.89 -3.73 -0.04
C LEU A 197 -1.60 -2.34 0.50
N VAL A 198 -0.58 -2.23 1.35
CA VAL A 198 -0.17 -0.98 2.00
C VAL A 198 1.01 -0.39 1.23
N VAL A 199 0.88 0.84 0.75
CA VAL A 199 1.98 1.56 0.12
C VAL A 199 2.70 2.39 1.17
N LEU A 200 3.98 2.11 1.36
CA LEU A 200 4.87 2.84 2.25
C LEU A 200 5.83 3.70 1.42
N ILE A 201 6.04 4.91 1.90
CA ILE A 201 7.02 5.86 1.38
C ILE A 201 7.90 6.35 2.52
N ARG A 202 9.03 6.94 2.17
CA ARG A 202 9.93 7.59 3.11
C ARG A 202 10.13 9.03 2.71
N ASP A 203 9.85 9.95 3.63
CA ASP A 203 10.07 11.38 3.44
C ASP A 203 10.96 11.91 4.56
N LYS A 204 12.10 12.51 4.21
CA LYS A 204 13.06 13.10 5.18
C LYS A 204 13.44 12.13 6.31
N GLY A 205 13.61 10.87 5.96
CA GLY A 205 14.00 9.82 6.91
C GLY A 205 12.83 9.13 7.63
N VAL A 206 11.61 9.67 7.58
CA VAL A 206 10.43 9.16 8.27
C VAL A 206 9.62 8.25 7.35
N MET A 207 9.26 7.06 7.84
CA MET A 207 8.37 6.13 7.15
C MET A 207 6.91 6.54 7.36
N GLN A 208 6.12 6.53 6.30
CA GLN A 208 4.69 6.82 6.38
C GLN A 208 3.89 6.00 5.36
N VAL A 209 2.60 5.82 5.66
CA VAL A 209 1.64 5.16 4.76
C VAL A 209 1.15 6.16 3.73
N ALA A 210 1.37 5.87 2.46
CA ALA A 210 0.88 6.67 1.35
C ALA A 210 -0.57 6.34 0.99
N ASP A 211 -0.89 5.05 0.87
CA ASP A 211 -2.23 4.58 0.55
C ASP A 211 -2.42 3.13 1.02
N ILE A 212 -3.67 2.69 1.12
CA ILE A 212 -4.08 1.32 1.50
C ILE A 212 -5.18 0.85 0.54
N SER A 213 -4.94 -0.27 -0.13
CA SER A 213 -5.97 -1.01 -0.87
C SER A 213 -6.49 -2.17 -0.03
N TRP A 214 -7.81 -2.35 -0.06
CA TRP A 214 -8.53 -3.34 0.75
C TRP A 214 -9.03 -4.51 -0.11
N GLY A 215 -9.35 -5.63 0.53
CA GLY A 215 -9.72 -6.86 -0.18
C GLY A 215 -10.95 -6.77 -1.09
N ASN A 216 -11.81 -5.79 -0.87
CA ASN A 216 -13.00 -5.55 -1.69
C ASN A 216 -12.75 -4.62 -2.89
N TYR A 217 -11.52 -4.15 -3.10
CA TYR A 217 -11.19 -3.25 -4.20
C TYR A 217 -11.00 -4.00 -5.51
N SER A 218 -11.42 -3.40 -6.62
CA SER A 218 -11.12 -3.89 -7.96
C SER A 218 -9.66 -3.59 -8.35
N LYS A 219 -9.17 -4.27 -9.39
CA LYS A 219 -7.83 -4.02 -9.95
C LYS A 219 -7.62 -2.57 -10.39
N GLU A 220 -8.65 -1.91 -10.93
CA GLU A 220 -8.58 -0.50 -11.32
C GLU A 220 -8.40 0.41 -10.10
N GLN A 221 -9.12 0.13 -9.00
CA GLN A 221 -8.99 0.89 -7.75
C GLN A 221 -7.63 0.69 -7.09
N VAL A 222 -7.09 -0.53 -7.14
CA VAL A 222 -5.73 -0.82 -6.64
C VAL A 222 -4.69 -0.09 -7.48
N VAL A 223 -4.83 -0.07 -8.81
CA VAL A 223 -3.94 0.69 -9.69
C VAL A 223 -3.99 2.18 -9.38
N GLU A 224 -5.19 2.75 -9.17
CA GLU A 224 -5.34 4.15 -8.76
C GLU A 224 -4.56 4.44 -7.47
N LYS A 225 -4.68 3.58 -6.44
CA LYS A 225 -3.93 3.74 -5.18
C LYS A 225 -2.42 3.62 -5.37
N LEU A 226 -1.97 2.67 -6.20
CA LEU A 226 -0.54 2.52 -6.51
C LEU A 226 0.01 3.75 -7.24
N VAL A 227 -0.72 4.27 -8.24
CA VAL A 227 -0.34 5.48 -8.97
C VAL A 227 -0.28 6.69 -8.03
N ASN A 228 -1.26 6.86 -7.15
CA ASN A 228 -1.23 7.95 -6.15
C ASN A 228 -0.01 7.86 -5.22
N GLY A 229 0.31 6.65 -4.76
CA GLY A 229 1.51 6.41 -3.95
C GLY A 229 2.80 6.69 -4.71
N LEU A 230 2.85 6.32 -6.00
CA LEU A 230 3.99 6.58 -6.87
C LEU A 230 4.19 8.08 -7.13
N ASP A 231 3.12 8.82 -7.39
CA ASP A 231 3.15 10.27 -7.58
C ASP A 231 3.69 10.99 -6.33
N MET A 232 3.23 10.57 -5.15
CA MET A 232 3.73 11.13 -3.89
C MET A 232 5.21 10.83 -3.69
N HIS A 233 5.62 9.57 -3.92
CA HIS A 233 7.04 9.17 -3.85
C HIS A 233 7.91 9.92 -4.86
N GLN A 234 7.41 10.17 -6.07
CA GLN A 234 8.14 10.90 -7.10
C GLN A 234 8.39 12.36 -6.70
N ARG A 235 7.41 13.03 -6.09
CA ARG A 235 7.58 14.40 -5.57
C ARG A 235 8.67 14.44 -4.51
N ILE A 236 8.70 13.47 -3.60
CA ILE A 236 9.73 13.34 -2.57
C ILE A 236 11.11 13.15 -3.23
N LYS A 237 11.24 12.18 -4.15
CA LYS A 237 12.50 11.93 -4.87
C LYS A 237 13.05 13.16 -5.58
N LEU A 238 12.19 13.92 -6.26
CA LEU A 238 12.59 15.14 -6.95
C LEU A 238 13.11 16.20 -5.98
N THR A 239 12.47 16.31 -4.81
CA THR A 239 12.85 17.25 -3.76
C THR A 239 14.18 16.84 -3.13
N GLU A 240 14.31 15.59 -2.67
CA GLU A 240 15.54 15.06 -2.08
C GLU A 240 16.72 15.15 -3.07
N ALA A 241 16.50 14.87 -4.36
CA ALA A 241 17.54 14.98 -5.37
C ALA A 241 17.94 16.43 -5.68
N ALA A 242 17.04 17.40 -5.53
CA ALA A 242 17.39 18.80 -5.65
C ALA A 242 18.20 19.26 -4.42
N GLU A 243 17.76 18.90 -3.21
CA GLU A 243 18.45 19.21 -1.96
C GLU A 243 19.86 18.61 -1.92
N GLU A 244 20.02 17.35 -2.35
CA GLU A 244 21.33 16.69 -2.38
C GLU A 244 22.27 17.31 -3.41
N ARG A 245 21.76 17.71 -4.59
CA ARG A 245 22.55 18.44 -5.58
C ARG A 245 23.04 19.78 -5.04
N GLU A 246 22.16 20.55 -4.41
CA GLU A 246 22.52 21.82 -3.79
C GLU A 246 23.56 21.64 -2.67
N ARG A 247 23.43 20.57 -1.88
CA ARG A 247 24.41 20.23 -0.84
C ARG A 247 25.78 19.92 -1.44
N ILE A 248 25.84 19.06 -2.46
CA ILE A 248 27.08 18.69 -3.14
C ILE A 248 27.75 19.92 -3.77
N GLU A 249 26.98 20.80 -4.42
CA GLU A 249 27.50 22.06 -4.97
C GLU A 249 28.10 22.97 -3.88
N ARG A 250 27.39 23.14 -2.75
CA ARG A 250 27.90 23.92 -1.60
C ARG A 250 29.15 23.30 -0.98
N GLU A 251 29.26 21.98 -0.94
CA GLU A 251 30.45 21.28 -0.43
C GLU A 251 31.63 21.40 -1.41
N ASN A 252 31.38 21.31 -2.71
CA ASN A 252 32.39 21.51 -3.76
C ASN A 252 32.97 22.93 -3.72
N VAL A 253 32.12 23.97 -3.66
CA VAL A 253 32.58 25.36 -3.57
C VAL A 253 33.43 25.59 -2.31
N ARG A 254 33.02 25.04 -1.16
CA ARG A 254 33.80 25.13 0.08
C ARG A 254 35.16 24.42 -0.03
N ARG A 255 35.20 23.27 -0.70
CA ARG A 255 36.44 22.53 -0.95
C ARG A 255 37.38 23.33 -1.85
N GLU A 256 36.87 23.86 -2.97
CA GLU A 256 37.65 24.67 -3.91
C GLU A 256 38.22 25.93 -3.25
N GLN A 257 37.41 26.64 -2.45
CA GLN A 257 37.86 27.81 -1.69
C GLN A 257 38.93 27.44 -0.65
N ALA A 258 38.79 26.31 0.03
CA ALA A 258 39.80 25.83 0.98
C ALA A 258 41.13 25.49 0.30
N GLU A 259 41.08 24.86 -0.88
CA GLU A 259 42.26 24.52 -1.69
C GLU A 259 42.96 25.78 -2.24
N GLU A 260 42.21 26.78 -2.72
CA GLU A 260 42.77 28.05 -3.15
C GLU A 260 43.40 28.83 -2.00
N TYR A 261 42.73 28.89 -0.85
CA TYR A 261 43.24 29.54 0.34
C TYR A 261 44.55 28.90 0.83
N GLN A 262 44.62 27.56 0.86
CA GLN A 262 45.85 26.85 1.21
C GLN A 262 46.99 27.13 0.22
N ARG A 263 46.70 27.17 -1.08
CA ARG A 263 47.70 27.52 -2.12
C ARG A 263 48.21 28.95 -1.95
N SER A 264 47.35 29.92 -1.67
CA SER A 264 47.75 31.30 -1.41
C SER A 264 48.64 31.40 -0.17
N LEU A 265 48.25 30.74 0.93
CA LEU A 265 49.01 30.75 2.18
C LEU A 265 50.42 30.14 1.99
N ALA A 266 50.54 29.06 1.22
CA ALA A 266 51.82 28.45 0.91
C ALA A 266 52.71 29.37 0.06
N ALA A 267 52.14 30.06 -0.92
CA ALA A 267 52.86 31.01 -1.76
C ALA A 267 53.34 32.24 -0.97
N ASP A 268 52.51 32.76 -0.07
CA ASP A 268 52.87 33.91 0.78
C ASP A 268 53.97 33.54 1.78
N LYS A 269 53.92 32.35 2.39
CA LYS A 269 55.00 31.82 3.23
C LYS A 269 56.30 31.66 2.46
N ALA A 270 56.27 31.04 1.28
CA ALA A 270 57.46 30.86 0.45
C ALA A 270 58.11 32.20 0.04
N LYS A 271 57.29 33.22 -0.27
CA LYS A 271 57.78 34.58 -0.56
C LYS A 271 58.43 35.22 0.66
N GLN A 272 57.85 35.06 1.85
CA GLN A 272 58.43 35.61 3.08
C GLN A 272 59.76 34.95 3.43
N GLU A 273 59.85 33.63 3.32
CA GLU A 273 61.09 32.87 3.56
C GLU A 273 62.20 33.28 2.59
N GLU A 274 61.89 33.47 1.31
CA GLU A 274 62.87 33.92 0.32
C GLU A 274 63.34 35.35 0.60
N GLN A 275 62.43 36.26 1.00
CA GLN A 275 62.81 37.63 1.38
C GLN A 275 63.70 37.66 2.62
N GLU A 276 63.46 36.78 3.61
CA GLU A 276 64.34 36.66 4.78
C GLU A 276 65.72 36.12 4.42
N ARG A 277 65.82 35.12 3.53
CA ARG A 277 67.11 34.60 3.05
C ARG A 277 67.94 35.68 2.36
N ILE A 278 67.35 36.42 1.42
CA ILE A 278 68.03 37.51 0.71
C ILE A 278 68.50 38.60 1.69
N ARG A 279 67.69 38.95 2.69
CA ARG A 279 68.05 39.95 3.71
C ARG A 279 69.22 39.50 4.58
N ASN A 280 69.28 38.21 4.92
CA ASN A 280 70.37 37.64 5.71
C ASN A 280 71.68 37.50 4.91
N GLU A 281 71.62 37.29 3.60
CA GLU A 281 72.80 37.21 2.73
C GLU A 281 73.41 38.60 2.39
N GLN A 282 72.67 39.69 2.60
CA GLN A 282 73.14 41.08 2.39
C GLN A 282 73.71 41.74 3.65
N ARG A 283 73.82 41.03 4.78
CA ARG A 283 74.43 41.50 6.04
C ARG A 283 75.78 40.85 6.27
#